data_AF-A0A2G9G8K6-F1
#
_entry.id   AF-A0A2G9G8K6-F1
#
_cell.length_a   1.000
_cell.length_b   1.000
_cell.length_c   1.000
_cell.angle_alpha   90.00
_cell.angle_beta   90.00
_cell.angle_gamma   90.00
#
_symmetry.space_group_name_H-M   'P 1'
#
loop_
_entity.id
_entity.type
_entity.pdbx_description
1 polymer ?
#
loop_
_entity_poly.entity_id
_entity_poly.type
_entity_poly.pdbx_seq_one_letter_code
_entity_poly.pdbx_strand_id
1 'polypeptide(L)'
;MLAVGATIGALRQRREAISCHASPLSVYRNSLSLSLSLSHTHTHTHAHTRTKRRSMGAPKKTLLLIMLIVSDIFMCEILAEGVTKEEARQLRDEVREMFYHAFDGYMKHAFPRDELKPLSCGGEDTLGGYALTLIDSLDTLALLGDRERFATSVEWIGKNLRFDINKTVSVFETSIRVLGGLLSAHLIASDYNTGMRIPSYDDELLHLAKDLARRMLPAFDTPTGIPFGSVNLMHGVDENESKAKPLCIFFTLSPCYLFPNYKRKHNAVFEQVTKNAVRGLWARRSRINLVGAHIDVFSGEWTQKVVSSPLEGETYFALTCI
;
A
#
# COMPACT_ATOMS: atom_id res chain seq x y z
N MET A 1 10.63 -5.81 24.90
CA MET A 1 11.89 -6.26 24.24
C MET A 1 11.79 -7.54 23.39
N LEU A 2 10.97 -8.55 23.70
CA LEU A 2 10.82 -9.73 22.82
C LEU A 2 10.10 -9.46 21.49
N ALA A 3 9.19 -8.46 21.44
CA ALA A 3 8.42 -8.15 20.23
C ALA A 3 9.21 -7.35 19.18
N VAL A 4 10.09 -6.43 19.59
CA VAL A 4 10.91 -5.62 18.67
C VAL A 4 12.05 -6.45 18.08
N GLY A 5 12.75 -7.23 18.92
CA GLY A 5 13.76 -8.17 18.46
C GLY A 5 13.19 -9.27 17.54
N ALA A 6 11.96 -9.71 17.78
CA ALA A 6 11.25 -10.63 16.89
C ALA A 6 10.86 -9.98 15.54
N THR A 7 10.63 -8.67 15.50
CA THR A 7 10.26 -7.96 14.26
C THR A 7 11.49 -7.69 13.37
N ILE A 8 12.62 -7.30 13.96
CA ILE A 8 13.90 -7.17 13.25
C ILE A 8 14.42 -8.54 12.80
N GLY A 9 14.26 -9.57 13.65
CA GLY A 9 14.53 -10.97 13.27
C GLY A 9 13.64 -11.45 12.11
N ALA A 10 12.35 -11.12 12.12
CA ALA A 10 11.41 -11.49 11.06
C ALA A 10 11.66 -10.76 9.73
N LEU A 11 12.09 -9.48 9.75
CA LEU A 11 12.51 -8.74 8.55
C LEU A 11 13.79 -9.33 7.95
N ARG A 12 14.78 -9.63 8.79
CA ARG A 12 16.02 -10.30 8.38
C ARG A 12 15.78 -11.72 7.84
N GLN A 13 14.82 -12.45 8.40
CA GLN A 13 14.45 -13.80 7.95
C GLN A 13 13.63 -13.78 6.65
N ARG A 14 12.88 -12.70 6.37
CA ARG A 14 12.24 -12.47 5.06
C ARG A 14 13.21 -12.03 3.96
N ARG A 15 14.33 -11.40 4.33
CA ARG A 15 15.40 -11.00 3.38
C ARG A 15 15.99 -12.19 2.62
N GLU A 16 16.09 -13.35 3.25
CA GLU A 16 16.61 -14.58 2.63
C GLU A 16 15.52 -15.37 1.87
N ALA A 17 14.24 -15.22 2.23
CA ALA A 17 13.14 -15.93 1.56
C ALA A 17 12.72 -15.30 0.22
N ILE A 18 13.13 -14.05 -0.05
CA ILE A 18 12.74 -13.25 -1.22
C ILE A 18 14.01 -12.82 -1.98
N SER A 19 14.87 -13.77 -2.32
CA SER A 19 16.10 -13.46 -3.06
C SER A 19 16.37 -14.52 -4.12
N CYS A 20 16.58 -14.04 -5.35
CA CYS A 20 17.00 -14.86 -6.48
C CYS A 20 18.36 -15.55 -6.35
N HIS A 21 19.05 -15.33 -5.22
CA HIS A 21 20.35 -15.93 -4.89
C HIS A 21 20.35 -16.67 -3.54
N ALA A 22 19.19 -16.94 -2.92
CA ALA A 22 19.17 -17.69 -1.66
C ALA A 22 19.53 -19.17 -1.89
N SER A 23 20.71 -19.57 -1.41
CA SER A 23 21.11 -20.99 -1.35
C SER A 23 20.24 -21.74 -0.32
N PRO A 24 19.79 -22.97 -0.58
CA PRO A 24 18.87 -23.73 0.31
C PRO A 24 19.40 -23.97 1.74
N LEU A 25 20.69 -23.71 1.99
CA LEU A 25 21.39 -24.03 3.23
C LEU A 25 21.36 -22.92 4.29
N SER A 26 20.94 -21.69 3.99
CA SER A 26 20.87 -20.62 5.03
C SER A 26 19.63 -20.71 5.92
N VAL A 27 18.56 -21.34 5.42
CA VAL A 27 17.25 -21.44 6.08
C VAL A 27 17.27 -22.33 7.35
N TYR A 28 18.26 -23.23 7.49
CA TYR A 28 18.25 -24.27 8.54
C TYR A 28 19.10 -23.97 9.78
N ARG A 29 19.89 -22.88 9.84
CA ARG A 29 20.96 -22.77 10.85
C ARG A 29 20.60 -22.09 12.18
N ASN A 30 19.42 -21.50 12.34
CA ASN A 30 19.13 -20.65 13.52
C ASN A 30 17.93 -21.08 14.38
N SER A 31 17.51 -22.34 14.31
CA SER A 31 16.52 -22.91 15.24
C SER A 31 17.18 -23.81 16.28
N LEU A 32 17.98 -23.25 17.20
CA LEU A 32 18.41 -23.94 18.42
C LEU A 32 18.95 -22.95 19.47
N SER A 33 18.53 -23.15 20.72
CA SER A 33 18.79 -22.40 21.97
C SER A 33 17.89 -21.15 22.19
N LEU A 34 17.19 -20.94 23.31
CA LEU A 34 17.37 -21.43 24.68
C LEU A 34 16.04 -21.90 25.29
N SER A 35 16.03 -23.13 25.82
CA SER A 35 15.14 -23.56 26.90
C SER A 35 15.99 -23.69 28.16
N LEU A 36 15.66 -22.97 29.23
CA LEU A 36 16.24 -23.19 30.56
C LEU A 36 15.12 -23.21 31.60
N SER A 37 14.77 -24.43 31.99
CA SER A 37 14.02 -24.78 33.18
C SER A 37 14.87 -24.60 34.43
N LEU A 38 14.25 -24.22 35.56
CA LEU A 38 14.74 -24.60 36.88
C LEU A 38 13.56 -24.96 37.80
N SER A 39 13.43 -26.26 38.03
CA SER A 39 12.70 -26.97 39.08
C SER A 39 13.31 -26.66 40.47
N HIS A 40 12.56 -26.51 41.55
CA HIS A 40 12.20 -27.51 42.59
C HIS A 40 11.78 -26.68 43.85
N THR A 41 10.93 -27.06 44.80
CA THR A 41 10.66 -28.34 45.49
C THR A 41 9.38 -28.21 46.33
N HIS A 42 8.63 -29.31 46.46
CA HIS A 42 7.54 -29.52 47.40
C HIS A 42 8.07 -30.04 48.76
N THR A 43 7.48 -29.62 49.89
CA THR A 43 7.37 -30.45 51.10
C THR A 43 6.06 -30.16 51.87
N HIS A 44 5.36 -31.24 52.25
CA HIS A 44 4.18 -31.30 53.12
C HIS A 44 4.60 -31.25 54.60
N THR A 45 3.77 -30.70 55.51
CA THR A 45 3.13 -31.44 56.65
C THR A 45 2.39 -30.51 57.63
N HIS A 46 1.28 -31.04 58.18
CA HIS A 46 0.42 -30.46 59.21
C HIS A 46 1.08 -30.41 60.61
N ALA A 47 0.82 -29.36 61.40
CA ALA A 47 0.51 -29.48 62.84
C ALA A 47 -0.01 -28.17 63.45
N HIS A 48 -1.11 -28.28 64.18
CA HIS A 48 -1.77 -27.24 64.97
C HIS A 48 -0.87 -26.72 66.11
N THR A 49 -0.72 -25.39 66.22
CA THR A 49 -0.58 -24.73 67.53
C THR A 49 -1.37 -23.42 67.53
N ARG A 50 -2.26 -23.29 68.51
CA ARG A 50 -3.16 -22.17 68.74
C ARG A 50 -2.58 -21.33 69.88
N THR A 51 -2.00 -20.17 69.59
CA THR A 51 -1.60 -19.22 70.65
C THR A 51 -1.69 -17.76 70.20
N LYS A 52 -2.70 -17.09 70.76
CA LYS A 52 -2.89 -15.67 71.08
C LYS A 52 -2.44 -14.58 70.07
N ARG A 53 -3.46 -13.93 69.51
CA ARG A 53 -3.52 -12.52 69.08
C ARG A 53 -2.61 -11.60 69.93
N ARG A 54 -1.65 -10.94 69.29
CA ARG A 54 -1.20 -9.59 69.65
C ARG A 54 -1.32 -8.71 68.42
N SER A 55 -2.31 -7.81 68.46
CA SER A 55 -2.51 -6.73 67.52
C SER A 55 -1.36 -5.74 67.68
N MET A 56 -0.40 -5.76 66.76
CA MET A 56 0.49 -4.62 66.52
C MET A 56 0.09 -4.01 65.19
N GLY A 57 -0.68 -2.93 65.27
CA GLY A 57 -1.03 -2.13 64.09
C GLY A 57 0.24 -1.53 63.50
N ALA A 58 0.62 -1.98 62.32
CA ALA A 58 1.56 -1.24 61.48
C ALA A 58 0.99 0.18 61.27
N PRO A 59 1.81 1.24 61.28
CA PRO A 59 1.31 2.59 61.06
C PRO A 59 0.69 2.63 59.66
N LYS A 60 -0.61 2.91 59.56
CA LYS A 60 -1.34 3.00 58.29
C LYS A 60 -0.65 3.91 57.26
N LYS A 61 0.16 4.86 57.73
CA LYS A 61 0.98 5.77 56.90
C LYS A 61 2.12 5.08 56.16
N THR A 62 2.77 4.07 56.76
CA THR A 62 3.89 3.34 56.14
C THR A 62 3.42 2.41 55.03
N LEU A 63 2.26 1.77 55.22
CA LEU A 63 1.64 0.92 54.20
C LEU A 63 1.13 1.72 53.00
N LEU A 64 0.57 2.92 53.25
CA LEU A 64 0.13 3.83 52.19
C LEU A 64 1.32 4.37 51.37
N LEU A 65 2.43 4.71 52.03
CA LEU A 65 3.64 5.18 51.34
C LEU A 65 4.26 4.08 50.46
N ILE A 66 4.29 2.84 50.94
CA ILE A 66 4.77 1.69 50.16
C ILE A 66 3.82 1.44 48.97
N MET A 67 2.51 1.52 49.15
CA MET A 67 1.54 1.37 48.06
C MET A 67 1.67 2.48 47.01
N LEU A 68 1.96 3.72 47.41
CA LEU A 68 2.21 4.83 46.47
C LEU A 68 3.53 4.65 45.71
N ILE A 69 4.61 4.24 46.39
CA ILE A 69 5.91 3.97 45.75
C ILE A 69 5.81 2.77 44.81
N VAL A 70 5.12 1.69 45.20
CA VAL A 70 4.88 0.54 44.33
C VAL A 70 3.97 0.91 43.17
N SER A 71 2.98 1.77 43.37
CA SER A 71 2.15 2.33 42.28
C SER A 71 2.97 3.16 41.29
N ASP A 72 3.89 4.01 41.76
CA ASP A 72 4.75 4.82 40.89
C ASP A 72 5.77 3.96 40.12
N ILE A 73 6.33 2.93 40.76
CA ILE A 73 7.21 1.94 40.10
C ILE A 73 6.42 1.12 39.06
N PHE A 74 5.19 0.70 39.39
CA PHE A 74 4.32 -0.09 38.50
C PHE A 74 3.75 0.74 37.35
N MET A 75 3.50 2.04 37.55
CA MET A 75 3.09 2.96 36.47
C MET A 75 4.26 3.31 35.54
N CYS A 76 5.51 3.23 36.00
CA CYS A 76 6.69 3.40 35.14
C CYS A 76 6.90 2.20 34.20
N GLU A 77 6.57 0.97 34.61
CA GLU A 77 6.61 -0.23 33.73
C GLU A 77 5.49 -0.27 32.68
N ILE A 78 4.44 0.56 32.81
CA ILE A 78 3.29 0.60 31.88
C ILE A 78 3.41 1.74 30.84
N LEU A 79 4.49 2.53 30.87
CA LEU A 79 4.83 3.37 29.73
C LEU A 79 5.48 2.46 28.67
N ALA A 80 4.69 2.06 27.68
CA ALA A 80 5.21 1.38 26.49
C ALA A 80 6.42 2.17 25.97
N GLU A 81 7.62 1.57 26.04
CA GLU A 81 8.84 2.15 25.48
C GLU A 81 8.58 2.41 24.00
N GLY A 82 8.36 3.69 23.65
CA GLY A 82 8.17 4.11 22.26
C GLY A 82 9.47 3.93 21.48
N VAL A 83 9.34 3.77 20.15
CA VAL A 83 10.50 3.67 19.25
C VAL A 83 11.41 4.88 19.45
N THR A 84 12.67 4.62 19.79
CA THR A 84 13.66 5.70 19.98
C THR A 84 14.00 6.35 18.64
N LYS A 85 14.56 7.56 18.65
CA LYS A 85 14.96 8.24 17.40
C LYS A 85 16.05 7.46 16.66
N GLU A 86 16.95 6.86 17.42
CA GLU A 86 18.06 6.04 16.94
C GLU A 86 17.53 4.76 16.29
N GLU A 87 16.59 4.09 16.94
CA GLU A 87 15.93 2.90 16.39
C GLU A 87 15.11 3.23 15.14
N ALA A 88 14.37 4.33 15.14
CA ALA A 88 13.63 4.79 13.95
C ALA A 88 14.57 5.04 12.75
N ARG A 89 15.77 5.58 12.99
CA ARG A 89 16.79 5.76 11.93
C ARG A 89 17.29 4.43 11.40
N GLN A 90 17.59 3.48 12.29
CA GLN A 90 18.03 2.13 11.89
C GLN A 90 16.97 1.42 11.05
N LEU A 91 15.71 1.46 11.47
CA LEU A 91 14.59 0.88 10.73
C LEU A 91 14.38 1.56 9.37
N ARG A 92 14.53 2.90 9.31
CA ARG A 92 14.48 3.64 8.03
C ARG A 92 15.57 3.17 7.08
N ASP A 93 16.80 3.01 7.58
CA ASP A 93 17.93 2.51 6.77
C ASP A 93 17.69 1.07 6.31
N GLU A 94 17.13 0.20 7.17
CA GLU A 94 16.76 -1.16 6.80
C GLU A 94 15.69 -1.20 5.70
N VAL A 95 14.66 -0.35 5.77
CA VAL A 95 13.64 -0.24 4.72
C VAL A 95 14.25 0.23 3.40
N ARG A 96 15.18 1.19 3.44
CA ARG A 96 15.91 1.64 2.25
C ARG A 96 16.68 0.50 1.59
N GLU A 97 17.40 -0.30 2.37
CA GLU A 97 18.15 -1.46 1.86
C GLU A 97 17.21 -2.54 1.29
N MET A 98 16.06 -2.79 1.93
CA MET A 98 15.06 -3.72 1.42
C MET A 98 14.45 -3.27 0.08
N PHE A 99 14.20 -1.97 -0.07
CA PHE A 99 13.71 -1.41 -1.33
C PHE A 99 14.71 -1.68 -2.46
N TYR A 100 16.00 -1.34 -2.27
CA TYR A 100 17.00 -1.55 -3.31
C TYR A 100 17.26 -3.02 -3.61
N HIS A 101 17.20 -3.89 -2.60
CA HIS A 101 17.24 -5.34 -2.81
C HIS A 101 16.12 -5.81 -3.75
N ALA A 102 14.89 -5.36 -3.52
CA ALA A 102 13.75 -5.72 -4.36
C ALA A 102 13.82 -5.08 -5.76
N PHE A 103 14.12 -3.78 -5.83
CA PHE A 103 14.21 -3.02 -7.07
C PHE A 103 15.32 -3.56 -7.98
N ASP A 104 16.52 -3.79 -7.45
CA ASP A 104 17.64 -4.35 -8.22
C ASP A 104 17.37 -5.78 -8.66
N GLY A 105 16.68 -6.56 -7.82
CA GLY A 105 16.17 -7.88 -8.17
C GLY A 105 15.21 -7.83 -9.37
N TYR A 106 14.24 -6.91 -9.34
CA TYR A 106 13.30 -6.69 -10.45
C TYR A 106 14.04 -6.26 -11.73
N MET A 107 14.90 -5.25 -11.64
CA MET A 107 15.67 -4.72 -12.78
C MET A 107 16.54 -5.80 -13.43
N LYS A 108 17.04 -6.76 -12.64
CA LYS A 108 17.89 -7.85 -13.13
C LYS A 108 17.12 -9.03 -13.72
N HIS A 109 15.99 -9.40 -13.14
CA HIS A 109 15.35 -10.70 -13.38
C HIS A 109 14.00 -10.63 -14.09
N ALA A 110 13.31 -9.49 -14.02
CA ALA A 110 11.95 -9.37 -14.54
C ALA A 110 11.77 -8.23 -15.54
N PHE A 111 12.52 -7.15 -15.41
CA PHE A 111 12.44 -6.01 -16.32
C PHE A 111 12.63 -6.45 -17.80
N PRO A 112 11.77 -6.01 -18.74
CA PRO A 112 10.73 -4.98 -18.63
C PRO A 112 9.31 -5.49 -18.33
N ARG A 113 9.15 -6.71 -17.80
CA ARG A 113 7.84 -7.26 -17.45
C ARG A 113 7.21 -6.51 -16.28
N ASP A 114 5.91 -6.72 -16.06
CA ASP A 114 5.19 -6.01 -15.00
C ASP A 114 5.72 -6.32 -13.60
N GLU A 115 5.94 -7.59 -13.26
CA GLU A 115 6.27 -8.01 -11.90
C GLU A 115 7.36 -9.10 -11.87
N LEU A 116 8.11 -9.14 -10.76
CA LEU A 116 9.08 -10.19 -10.46
C LEU A 116 8.41 -11.36 -9.74
N LYS A 117 8.69 -12.59 -10.17
CA LYS A 117 8.42 -13.82 -9.40
C LYS A 117 9.63 -14.13 -8.53
N PRO A 118 9.65 -13.76 -7.24
CA PRO A 118 10.87 -13.77 -6.42
C PRO A 118 11.41 -15.17 -6.11
N LEU A 119 10.57 -16.21 -6.21
CA LEU A 119 10.98 -17.60 -5.97
C LEU A 119 11.57 -18.27 -7.21
N SER A 120 11.01 -17.99 -8.39
CA SER A 120 11.45 -18.60 -9.66
C SER A 120 12.39 -17.71 -10.46
N CYS A 121 12.53 -16.44 -10.09
CA CYS A 121 13.41 -15.46 -10.73
C CYS A 121 13.12 -15.23 -12.20
N GLY A 122 11.86 -15.40 -12.58
CA GLY A 122 11.32 -14.90 -13.84
C GLY A 122 10.47 -13.66 -13.61
N GLY A 123 10.08 -12.99 -14.69
CA GLY A 123 9.03 -11.96 -14.64
C GLY A 123 7.70 -12.47 -15.18
N GLU A 124 6.63 -11.77 -14.85
CA GLU A 124 5.27 -12.00 -15.35
C GLU A 124 4.58 -10.68 -15.68
N ASP A 125 3.73 -10.71 -16.70
CA ASP A 125 2.91 -9.58 -17.13
C ASP A 125 1.50 -9.75 -16.59
N THR A 126 1.26 -9.28 -15.36
CA THR A 126 0.00 -9.45 -14.62
C THR A 126 -1.08 -8.47 -15.05
N LEU A 127 -0.71 -7.34 -15.65
CA LEU A 127 -1.62 -6.33 -16.17
C LEU A 127 -1.41 -6.18 -17.69
N GLY A 128 -0.73 -5.11 -18.11
CA GLY A 128 -0.58 -4.77 -19.53
C GLY A 128 0.78 -5.12 -20.14
N GLY A 129 1.79 -5.48 -19.34
CA GLY A 129 3.16 -5.65 -19.83
C GLY A 129 3.84 -4.32 -20.14
N TYR A 130 3.66 -3.33 -19.28
CA TYR A 130 4.16 -1.95 -19.43
C TYR A 130 5.15 -1.59 -18.32
N ALA A 131 5.97 -2.56 -17.89
CA ALA A 131 6.95 -2.39 -16.82
C ALA A 131 6.34 -1.81 -15.54
N LEU A 132 5.19 -2.35 -15.12
CA LEU A 132 4.41 -1.87 -13.97
C LEU A 132 5.25 -1.57 -12.71
N THR A 133 6.10 -2.52 -12.28
CA THR A 133 6.95 -2.32 -11.09
C THR A 133 7.91 -1.14 -11.25
N LEU A 134 8.41 -0.86 -12.46
CA LEU A 134 9.24 0.31 -12.71
C LEU A 134 8.44 1.60 -12.49
N ILE A 135 7.22 1.67 -13.02
CA ILE A 135 6.34 2.85 -12.91
C ILE A 135 5.98 3.10 -11.44
N ASP A 136 5.57 2.07 -10.71
CA ASP A 136 5.23 2.17 -9.29
C ASP A 136 6.42 2.53 -8.40
N SER A 137 7.65 2.28 -8.85
CA SER A 137 8.86 2.58 -8.07
C SER A 137 9.36 4.01 -8.26
N LEU A 138 8.85 4.77 -9.23
CA LEU A 138 9.40 6.10 -9.57
C LEU A 138 9.29 7.10 -8.43
N ASP A 139 8.13 7.19 -7.78
CA ASP A 139 7.92 8.11 -6.66
C ASP A 139 8.76 7.72 -5.45
N THR A 140 8.98 6.42 -5.24
CA THR A 140 9.78 5.88 -4.15
C THR A 140 11.27 6.12 -4.39
N LEU A 141 11.75 5.95 -5.63
CA LEU A 141 13.11 6.34 -6.02
C LEU A 141 13.35 7.83 -5.72
N ALA A 142 12.38 8.68 -6.06
CA ALA A 142 12.44 10.10 -5.76
C ALA A 142 12.40 10.39 -4.25
N LEU A 143 11.54 9.71 -3.50
CA LEU A 143 11.45 9.83 -2.04
C LEU A 143 12.76 9.43 -1.34
N LEU A 144 13.45 8.42 -1.87
CA LEU A 144 14.77 7.98 -1.38
C LEU A 144 15.93 8.88 -1.85
N GLY A 145 15.64 9.86 -2.71
CA GLY A 145 16.62 10.81 -3.24
C GLY A 145 17.53 10.23 -4.33
N ASP A 146 17.16 9.11 -4.96
CA ASP A 146 17.95 8.47 -6.01
C ASP A 146 17.67 9.10 -7.37
N ARG A 147 18.34 10.24 -7.60
CA ARG A 147 18.15 11.03 -8.82
C ARG A 147 18.61 10.32 -10.08
N GLU A 148 19.66 9.51 -10.00
CA GLU A 148 20.23 8.83 -11.16
C GLU A 148 19.29 7.74 -11.68
N ARG A 149 18.83 6.85 -10.78
CA ARG A 149 17.90 5.78 -11.16
C ARG A 149 16.54 6.33 -11.53
N PHE A 150 16.05 7.34 -10.82
CA PHE A 150 14.81 8.04 -11.19
C PHE A 150 14.90 8.60 -12.62
N ALA A 151 15.94 9.38 -12.93
CA ALA A 151 16.10 10.01 -14.24
C ALA A 151 16.22 8.98 -15.38
N THR A 152 17.03 7.94 -15.17
CA THR A 152 17.21 6.85 -16.15
C THR A 152 15.91 6.09 -16.40
N SER A 153 15.12 5.85 -15.34
CA SER A 153 13.83 5.16 -15.44
C SER A 153 12.80 6.00 -16.19
N VAL A 154 12.71 7.30 -15.89
CA VAL A 154 11.82 8.24 -16.60
C VAL A 154 12.18 8.32 -18.08
N GLU A 155 13.48 8.42 -18.40
CA GLU A 155 13.94 8.45 -19.78
C GLU A 155 13.61 7.15 -20.53
N TRP A 156 13.82 5.99 -19.89
CA TRP A 156 13.49 4.70 -20.49
C TRP A 156 11.98 4.59 -20.75
N ILE A 157 11.13 4.99 -19.80
CA ILE A 157 9.68 4.96 -19.94
C ILE A 157 9.24 5.85 -21.10
N GLY A 158 9.71 7.10 -21.16
CA GLY A 158 9.36 8.04 -22.23
C GLY A 158 9.72 7.49 -23.62
N LYS A 159 10.86 6.79 -23.74
CA LYS A 159 11.33 6.24 -25.02
C LYS A 159 10.64 4.94 -25.42
N ASN A 160 10.43 4.01 -24.49
CA ASN A 160 10.09 2.62 -24.80
C ASN A 160 8.61 2.28 -24.57
N LEU A 161 7.91 2.99 -23.67
CA LEU A 161 6.55 2.61 -23.29
C LEU A 161 5.51 2.99 -24.34
N ARG A 162 4.60 2.07 -24.66
CA ARG A 162 3.47 2.30 -25.57
C ARG A 162 2.22 1.61 -25.02
N PHE A 163 1.05 2.23 -25.23
CA PHE A 163 -0.25 1.69 -24.79
C PHE A 163 -1.14 1.24 -25.95
N ASP A 164 -0.63 1.21 -27.18
CA ASP A 164 -1.29 0.64 -28.37
C ASP A 164 -1.20 -0.89 -28.41
N ILE A 165 -1.55 -1.52 -27.29
CA ILE A 165 -1.45 -2.96 -27.11
C ILE A 165 -2.83 -3.62 -27.12
N ASN A 166 -2.94 -4.77 -27.79
CA ASN A 166 -4.16 -5.58 -27.78
C ASN A 166 -4.27 -6.38 -26.47
N LYS A 167 -4.53 -5.67 -25.37
CA LYS A 167 -4.67 -6.24 -24.02
C LYS A 167 -5.86 -5.61 -23.33
N THR A 168 -6.68 -6.46 -22.70
CA THR A 168 -7.72 -6.05 -21.77
C THR A 168 -7.11 -5.82 -20.40
N VAL A 169 -7.31 -4.63 -19.84
CA VAL A 169 -6.74 -4.21 -18.54
C VAL A 169 -7.85 -3.78 -17.58
N SER A 170 -7.59 -3.94 -16.28
CA SER A 170 -8.46 -3.39 -15.24
C SER A 170 -8.39 -1.87 -15.24
N VAL A 171 -9.54 -1.21 -15.34
CA VAL A 171 -9.63 0.26 -15.29
C VAL A 171 -9.15 0.77 -13.93
N PHE A 172 -9.45 0.04 -12.85
CA PHE A 172 -9.05 0.40 -11.50
C PHE A 172 -7.53 0.36 -11.30
N GLU A 173 -6.94 -0.81 -11.53
CA GLU A 173 -5.51 -1.04 -11.31
C GLU A 173 -4.66 -0.14 -12.20
N THR A 174 -5.07 -0.01 -13.47
CA THR A 174 -4.38 0.85 -14.43
C THR A 174 -4.49 2.33 -14.05
N SER A 175 -5.59 2.76 -13.43
CA SER A 175 -5.75 4.13 -12.94
C SER A 175 -4.85 4.43 -11.74
N ILE A 176 -4.81 3.54 -10.73
CA ILE A 176 -4.06 3.82 -9.49
C ILE A 176 -2.56 3.63 -9.65
N ARG A 177 -2.13 2.59 -10.37
CA ARG A 177 -0.72 2.22 -10.48
C ARG A 177 -0.06 2.99 -11.62
N VAL A 178 -0.61 2.85 -12.84
CA VAL A 178 0.04 3.37 -14.04
C VAL A 178 -0.25 4.84 -14.26
N LEU A 179 -1.52 5.23 -14.36
CA LEU A 179 -1.89 6.63 -14.58
C LEU A 179 -1.43 7.50 -13.39
N GLY A 180 -1.66 7.03 -12.16
CA GLY A 180 -1.16 7.66 -10.93
C GLY A 180 0.36 7.78 -10.90
N GLY A 181 1.09 6.69 -11.16
CA GLY A 181 2.56 6.69 -11.17
C GLY A 181 3.16 7.60 -12.23
N LEU A 182 2.63 7.59 -13.46
CA LEU A 182 3.08 8.49 -14.54
C LEU A 182 2.86 9.97 -14.20
N LEU A 183 1.71 10.31 -13.63
CA LEU A 183 1.39 11.68 -13.23
C LEU A 183 2.24 12.13 -12.04
N SER A 184 2.40 11.27 -11.02
CA SER A 184 3.27 11.54 -9.86
C SER A 184 4.70 11.81 -10.30
N ALA A 185 5.27 10.91 -11.11
CA ALA A 185 6.62 11.05 -11.64
C ALA A 185 6.79 12.27 -12.54
N HIS A 186 5.78 12.61 -13.36
CA HIS A 186 5.78 13.85 -14.15
C HIS A 186 5.94 15.10 -13.27
N LEU A 187 5.21 15.19 -12.16
CA LEU A 187 5.32 16.33 -11.24
C LEU A 187 6.71 16.40 -10.60
N ILE A 188 7.21 15.25 -10.17
CA ILE A 188 8.53 15.15 -9.54
C ILE A 188 9.63 15.56 -10.53
N ALA A 189 9.53 15.11 -11.78
CA ALA A 189 10.51 15.37 -12.83
C ALA A 189 10.46 16.80 -13.39
N SER A 190 9.31 17.47 -13.34
CA SER A 190 9.11 18.82 -13.91
C SER A 190 9.34 19.96 -12.91
N ASP A 191 9.00 19.78 -11.63
CA ASP A 191 9.07 20.84 -10.62
C ASP A 191 10.50 21.01 -10.06
N TYR A 192 11.00 22.26 -10.04
CA TYR A 192 12.29 22.59 -9.43
C TYR A 192 12.32 22.42 -7.91
N ASN A 193 11.17 22.54 -7.24
CA ASN A 193 11.08 22.49 -5.78
C ASN A 193 11.29 21.09 -5.19
N THR A 194 11.22 20.05 -6.04
CA THR A 194 11.34 18.66 -5.60
C THR A 194 12.79 18.23 -5.40
N GLY A 195 13.76 18.98 -5.94
CA GLY A 195 15.17 18.57 -5.98
C GLY A 195 15.47 17.42 -6.94
N MET A 196 14.45 16.87 -7.60
CA MET A 196 14.51 15.68 -8.47
C MET A 196 14.33 16.02 -9.96
N ARG A 197 14.19 17.31 -10.29
CA ARG A 197 13.99 17.77 -11.67
C ARG A 197 15.02 17.18 -12.63
N ILE A 198 14.53 16.73 -13.78
CA ILE A 198 15.34 16.25 -14.90
C ILE A 198 15.45 17.39 -15.92
N PRO A 199 16.64 17.97 -16.18
CA PRO A 199 16.77 19.12 -17.07
C PRO A 199 16.32 18.87 -18.51
N SER A 200 16.47 17.65 -19.01
CA SER A 200 16.12 17.23 -20.37
C SER A 200 14.70 16.70 -20.53
N TYR A 201 13.89 16.71 -19.47
CA TYR A 201 12.53 16.19 -19.49
C TYR A 201 11.57 17.16 -20.17
N ASP A 202 10.76 16.65 -21.09
CA ASP A 202 9.85 17.40 -21.95
C ASP A 202 8.45 16.76 -21.95
N ASP A 203 7.89 16.59 -20.75
CA ASP A 203 6.52 16.14 -20.51
C ASP A 203 6.16 14.75 -21.10
N GLU A 204 7.14 13.89 -21.38
CA GLU A 204 6.91 12.59 -22.03
C GLU A 204 5.97 11.70 -21.22
N LEU A 205 6.12 11.68 -19.89
CA LEU A 205 5.22 10.92 -19.00
C LEU A 205 3.79 11.48 -19.00
N LEU A 206 3.62 12.79 -19.12
CA LEU A 206 2.30 13.41 -19.22
C LEU A 206 1.61 13.04 -20.55
N HIS A 207 2.38 12.98 -21.65
CA HIS A 207 1.88 12.50 -22.92
C HIS A 207 1.43 11.03 -22.85
N LEU A 208 2.22 10.17 -22.21
CA LEU A 208 1.86 8.77 -21.96
C LEU A 208 0.61 8.64 -21.08
N ALA A 209 0.53 9.39 -19.97
CA ALA A 209 -0.64 9.41 -19.09
C ALA A 209 -1.91 9.81 -19.86
N LYS A 210 -1.81 10.80 -20.74
CA LYS A 210 -2.93 11.26 -21.57
C LYS A 210 -3.34 10.22 -22.61
N ASP A 211 -2.39 9.52 -23.23
CA ASP A 211 -2.69 8.43 -24.16
C ASP A 211 -3.46 7.30 -23.45
N LEU A 212 -2.94 6.84 -22.31
CA LEU A 212 -3.58 5.83 -21.50
C LEU A 212 -4.99 6.23 -21.06
N ALA A 213 -5.16 7.44 -20.53
CA ALA A 213 -6.46 7.94 -20.11
C ALA A 213 -7.48 7.99 -21.26
N ARG A 214 -7.05 8.37 -22.48
CA ARG A 214 -7.93 8.36 -23.67
C ARG A 214 -8.38 6.95 -24.03
N ARG A 215 -7.49 5.97 -23.96
CA ARG A 215 -7.81 4.56 -24.26
C ARG A 215 -8.79 3.96 -23.25
N MET A 216 -8.80 4.48 -22.02
CA MET A 216 -9.74 4.06 -20.99
C MET A 216 -11.10 4.79 -21.06
N LEU A 217 -11.24 5.89 -21.82
CA LEU A 217 -12.50 6.65 -21.93
C LEU A 217 -13.72 5.79 -22.34
N PRO A 218 -13.62 4.83 -23.27
CA PRO A 218 -14.75 3.97 -23.63
C PRO A 218 -15.35 3.23 -22.44
N ALA A 219 -14.57 2.95 -21.39
CA ALA A 219 -15.11 2.33 -20.18
C ALA A 219 -16.15 3.21 -19.48
N PHE A 220 -16.10 4.53 -19.64
CA PHE A 220 -16.98 5.50 -18.98
C PHE A 220 -18.24 5.80 -19.79
N ASP A 221 -18.34 5.29 -21.02
CA ASP A 221 -19.50 5.50 -21.88
C ASP A 221 -20.65 4.56 -21.50
N THR A 222 -21.28 4.86 -20.37
CA THR A 222 -22.42 4.09 -19.83
C THR A 222 -23.60 5.01 -19.51
N PRO A 223 -24.85 4.52 -19.57
CA PRO A 223 -26.04 5.34 -19.27
C PRO A 223 -26.03 5.92 -17.85
N THR A 224 -25.37 5.24 -16.92
CA THR A 224 -25.31 5.66 -15.52
C THR A 224 -24.11 6.57 -15.22
N GLY A 225 -23.15 6.67 -16.15
CA GLY A 225 -21.84 7.30 -15.96
C GLY A 225 -20.85 6.46 -15.16
N ILE A 226 -21.27 5.29 -14.65
CA ILE A 226 -20.45 4.37 -13.86
C ILE A 226 -19.63 3.50 -14.84
N PRO A 227 -18.28 3.50 -14.79
CA PRO A 227 -17.48 2.81 -15.79
C PRO A 227 -17.52 1.29 -15.70
N PHE A 228 -17.24 0.64 -16.83
CA PHE A 228 -16.86 -0.77 -16.87
C PHE A 228 -15.58 -1.03 -16.07
N GLY A 229 -15.45 -2.25 -15.54
CA GLY A 229 -14.28 -2.62 -14.75
C GLY A 229 -13.03 -2.93 -15.55
N SER A 230 -13.17 -3.20 -16.85
CA SER A 230 -12.06 -3.53 -17.73
C SER A 230 -12.28 -2.95 -19.12
N VAL A 231 -11.19 -2.72 -19.84
CA VAL A 231 -11.19 -2.15 -21.19
C VAL A 231 -9.99 -2.69 -21.97
N ASN A 232 -10.18 -2.97 -23.25
CA ASN A 232 -9.08 -3.27 -24.15
C ASN A 232 -8.42 -1.96 -24.62
N LEU A 233 -7.11 -1.84 -24.45
CA LEU A 233 -6.38 -0.61 -24.76
C LEU A 233 -6.34 -0.26 -26.25
N MET A 234 -6.64 -1.21 -27.13
CA MET A 234 -6.71 -0.99 -28.58
C MET A 234 -8.15 -0.96 -29.11
N HIS A 235 -9.02 -1.82 -28.60
CA HIS A 235 -10.38 -2.04 -29.13
C HIS A 235 -11.51 -1.44 -28.29
N GLY A 236 -11.24 -0.93 -27.07
CA GLY A 236 -12.27 -0.43 -26.17
C GLY A 236 -12.94 -1.54 -25.35
N VAL A 237 -14.20 -1.33 -24.96
CA VAL A 237 -14.92 -2.28 -24.09
C VAL A 237 -15.46 -3.45 -24.93
N ASP A 238 -15.26 -4.68 -24.46
CA ASP A 238 -15.84 -5.89 -25.08
C ASP A 238 -17.36 -5.91 -24.90
N GLU A 239 -18.12 -6.29 -25.94
CA GLU A 239 -19.58 -6.39 -25.89
C GLU A 239 -20.07 -7.41 -24.84
N ASN A 240 -19.25 -8.42 -24.52
CA ASN A 240 -19.55 -9.45 -23.53
C ASN A 240 -19.04 -9.12 -22.11
N GLU A 241 -18.47 -7.93 -21.90
CA GLU A 241 -17.92 -7.53 -20.60
C GLU A 241 -19.02 -7.54 -19.53
N SER A 242 -18.70 -8.08 -18.34
CA SER A 242 -19.72 -8.23 -17.28
C SER A 242 -20.26 -6.87 -16.84
N LYS A 243 -21.59 -6.77 -16.74
CA LYS A 243 -22.27 -5.51 -16.40
C LYS A 243 -22.24 -5.18 -14.90
N ALA A 244 -22.01 -6.17 -14.04
CA ALA A 244 -21.92 -6.00 -12.59
C ALA A 244 -20.45 -5.96 -12.13
N LYS A 245 -20.01 -4.88 -11.46
CA LYS A 245 -18.61 -4.71 -11.04
C LYS A 245 -18.46 -4.13 -9.62
N PRO A 246 -17.35 -4.46 -8.92
CA PRO A 246 -17.10 -4.02 -7.55
C PRO A 246 -16.86 -2.50 -7.46
N LEU A 247 -17.13 -1.93 -6.28
CA LEU A 247 -17.06 -0.49 -6.00
C LEU A 247 -15.64 0.13 -6.08
N CYS A 248 -14.59 -0.67 -5.94
CA CYS A 248 -13.21 -0.19 -5.86
C CYS A 248 -12.81 0.64 -7.11
N ILE A 249 -13.43 0.39 -8.26
CA ILE A 249 -13.09 0.97 -9.57
C ILE A 249 -13.34 2.50 -9.67
N PHE A 250 -14.07 3.10 -8.73
CA PHE A 250 -14.81 4.34 -9.01
C PHE A 250 -14.15 5.68 -8.60
N PHE A 251 -13.00 5.70 -7.90
CA PHE A 251 -12.51 6.96 -7.28
C PHE A 251 -11.11 7.44 -7.65
N THR A 252 -10.40 6.75 -8.54
CA THR A 252 -8.98 7.05 -8.79
C THR A 252 -8.69 7.81 -10.07
N LEU A 253 -9.73 8.28 -10.75
CA LEU A 253 -9.61 9.27 -11.85
C LEU A 253 -9.81 10.72 -11.40
N SER A 254 -9.69 11.00 -10.10
CA SER A 254 -9.59 12.36 -9.55
C SER A 254 -8.20 13.02 -9.55
N PRO A 255 -7.17 12.66 -10.37
CA PRO A 255 -6.00 13.52 -10.52
C PRO A 255 -6.37 14.92 -11.04
N CYS A 256 -7.56 15.10 -11.64
CA CYS A 256 -8.04 16.39 -12.14
C CYS A 256 -8.18 17.47 -11.05
N TYR A 257 -8.35 17.09 -9.77
CA TYR A 257 -8.38 18.07 -8.67
C TYR A 257 -6.99 18.54 -8.22
N LEU A 258 -5.93 17.82 -8.59
CA LEU A 258 -4.56 18.14 -8.18
C LEU A 258 -3.91 19.25 -9.04
N PHE A 259 -4.52 19.65 -10.17
CA PHE A 259 -3.86 20.52 -11.16
C PHE A 259 -4.66 21.78 -11.57
N PRO A 260 -4.70 22.84 -10.74
CA PRO A 260 -5.30 24.12 -11.11
C PRO A 260 -4.64 24.79 -12.33
N ASN A 261 -3.35 24.58 -12.55
CA ASN A 261 -2.59 25.21 -13.64
C ASN A 261 -2.82 24.54 -15.01
N TYR A 262 -3.28 23.29 -15.03
CA TYR A 262 -3.65 22.57 -16.26
C TYR A 262 -5.05 22.95 -16.77
N LYS A 263 -5.86 23.66 -15.96
CA LYS A 263 -7.20 24.18 -16.35
C LYS A 263 -7.18 25.05 -17.61
N ARG A 264 -6.02 25.58 -18.01
CA ARG A 264 -5.94 26.57 -19.08
C ARG A 264 -5.89 25.97 -20.48
N LYS A 265 -5.51 24.70 -20.66
CA LYS A 265 -5.39 24.07 -21.98
C LYS A 265 -5.57 22.56 -21.89
N HIS A 266 -6.71 22.08 -22.41
CA HIS A 266 -7.02 20.72 -22.86
C HIS A 266 -7.74 19.75 -21.89
N ASN A 267 -8.99 19.50 -22.29
CA ASN A 267 -9.83 18.32 -22.04
C ASN A 267 -10.55 18.23 -20.69
N ALA A 268 -11.59 19.06 -20.55
CA ALA A 268 -12.64 18.93 -19.53
C ALA A 268 -13.33 17.54 -19.51
N VAL A 269 -13.12 16.72 -20.55
CA VAL A 269 -13.70 15.37 -20.68
C VAL A 269 -13.31 14.46 -19.52
N PHE A 270 -12.02 14.39 -19.16
CA PHE A 270 -11.56 13.50 -18.08
C PHE A 270 -12.18 13.87 -16.72
N GLU A 271 -12.17 15.16 -16.40
CA GLU A 271 -12.81 15.68 -15.20
C GLU A 271 -14.33 15.39 -15.20
N GLN A 272 -14.98 15.56 -16.35
CA GLN A 272 -16.41 15.34 -16.49
C GLN A 272 -16.78 13.87 -16.31
N VAL A 273 -16.07 12.93 -16.95
CA VAL A 273 -16.38 11.49 -16.83
C VAL A 273 -16.16 10.99 -15.41
N THR A 274 -15.09 11.43 -14.73
CA THR A 274 -14.86 11.09 -13.33
C THR A 274 -15.98 11.64 -12.43
N LYS A 275 -16.33 12.93 -12.58
CA LYS A 275 -17.41 13.54 -11.78
C LYS A 275 -18.75 12.85 -12.03
N ASN A 276 -19.03 12.47 -13.27
CA ASN A 276 -20.25 11.75 -13.62
C ASN A 276 -20.29 10.37 -12.95
N ALA A 277 -19.19 9.63 -12.95
CA ALA A 277 -19.09 8.34 -12.27
C ALA A 277 -19.36 8.48 -10.76
N VAL A 278 -18.66 9.40 -10.10
CA VAL A 278 -18.83 9.67 -8.65
C VAL A 278 -20.26 10.08 -8.32
N ARG A 279 -20.83 11.01 -9.09
CA ARG A 279 -22.22 11.46 -8.88
C ARG A 279 -23.23 10.37 -9.19
N GLY A 280 -23.00 9.57 -10.23
CA GLY A 280 -23.84 8.44 -10.61
C GLY A 280 -23.93 7.42 -9.48
N LEU A 281 -22.82 7.17 -8.80
CA LEU A 281 -22.77 6.30 -7.64
C LEU A 281 -23.43 6.92 -6.40
N TRP A 282 -23.10 8.18 -6.11
CA TRP A 282 -23.67 8.93 -4.97
C TRP A 282 -25.19 9.02 -5.04
N ALA A 283 -25.75 9.19 -6.24
CA ALA A 283 -27.19 9.24 -6.47
C ALA A 283 -27.90 7.92 -6.13
N ARG A 284 -27.17 6.80 -6.07
CA ARG A 284 -27.71 5.45 -5.87
C ARG A 284 -27.53 4.92 -4.45
N ARG A 285 -27.03 5.73 -3.53
CA ARG A 285 -26.91 5.36 -2.11
C ARG A 285 -28.28 5.01 -1.50
N SER A 286 -28.26 4.11 -0.51
CA SER A 286 -29.42 3.77 0.31
C SER A 286 -29.86 4.94 1.21
N ARG A 287 -31.03 4.82 1.83
CA ARG A 287 -31.55 5.80 2.80
C ARG A 287 -30.63 6.05 4.00
N ILE A 288 -29.77 5.09 4.32
CA ILE A 288 -28.75 5.18 5.38
C ILE A 288 -27.39 5.69 4.86
N ASN A 289 -27.37 6.25 3.64
CA ASN A 289 -26.18 6.79 2.98
C ASN A 289 -25.07 5.76 2.70
N LEU A 290 -25.41 4.47 2.65
CA LEU A 290 -24.49 3.39 2.30
C LEU A 290 -24.70 2.92 0.86
N VAL A 291 -23.63 2.46 0.24
CA VAL A 291 -23.57 1.89 -1.11
C VAL A 291 -23.35 0.38 -1.05
N GLY A 292 -23.81 -0.35 -2.07
CA GLY A 292 -23.58 -1.79 -2.18
C GLY A 292 -22.18 -2.11 -2.72
N ALA A 293 -21.79 -3.38 -2.65
CA ALA A 293 -20.49 -3.84 -3.16
C ALA A 293 -20.43 -3.92 -4.69
N HIS A 294 -21.51 -4.37 -5.34
CA HIS A 294 -21.58 -4.52 -6.79
C HIS A 294 -22.79 -3.79 -7.37
N ILE A 295 -22.55 -3.08 -8.47
CA ILE A 295 -23.56 -2.32 -9.21
C ILE A 295 -23.56 -2.74 -10.67
N ASP A 296 -24.75 -2.87 -11.24
CA ASP A 296 -24.92 -3.03 -12.69
C ASP A 296 -24.76 -1.67 -13.38
N VAL A 297 -23.78 -1.53 -14.28
CA VAL A 297 -23.41 -0.24 -14.90
C VAL A 297 -24.45 0.33 -15.87
N PHE A 298 -25.43 -0.49 -16.30
CA PHE A 298 -26.48 -0.06 -17.24
C PHE A 298 -27.76 0.34 -16.51
N SER A 299 -28.27 -0.52 -15.65
CA SER A 299 -29.48 -0.28 -14.85
C SER A 299 -29.19 0.62 -13.65
N GLY A 300 -27.98 0.56 -13.10
CA GLY A 300 -27.62 1.22 -11.86
C GLY A 300 -28.21 0.55 -10.62
N GLU A 301 -28.70 -0.68 -10.74
CA GLU A 301 -29.19 -1.46 -9.60
C GLU A 301 -28.04 -2.17 -8.89
N TRP A 302 -28.12 -2.21 -7.56
CA TRP A 302 -27.14 -2.94 -6.74
C TRP A 302 -27.40 -4.44 -6.84
N THR A 303 -26.49 -5.16 -7.49
CA THR A 303 -26.54 -6.62 -7.60
C THR A 303 -26.07 -7.30 -6.32
N GLN A 304 -25.16 -6.67 -5.58
CA GLN A 304 -24.77 -7.08 -4.23
C GLN A 304 -24.95 -5.90 -3.26
N LYS A 305 -25.99 -6.02 -2.43
CA LYS A 305 -26.40 -4.99 -1.45
C LYS A 305 -25.68 -5.10 -0.11
N VAL A 306 -24.80 -6.09 0.04
CA VAL A 306 -23.95 -6.21 1.23
C VAL A 306 -22.99 -5.04 1.22
N VAL A 307 -22.95 -4.30 2.34
CA VAL A 307 -21.94 -3.29 2.58
C VAL A 307 -20.64 -4.04 2.86
N SER A 308 -19.74 -4.08 1.88
CA SER A 308 -18.46 -4.81 2.00
C SER A 308 -17.52 -4.10 2.97
N SER A 309 -16.96 -4.86 3.92
CA SER A 309 -15.78 -4.51 4.72
C SER A 309 -14.50 -4.72 3.87
N PRO A 310 -13.30 -4.43 4.39
CA PRO A 310 -12.45 -3.28 4.05
C PRO A 310 -11.79 -3.36 2.65
N LEU A 311 -11.60 -4.54 2.05
CA LEU A 311 -10.80 -4.72 0.83
C LEU A 311 -11.41 -4.11 -0.43
N GLU A 312 -12.74 -4.01 -0.51
CA GLU A 312 -13.45 -3.50 -1.70
C GLU A 312 -14.10 -2.12 -1.49
N GLY A 313 -14.26 -1.71 -0.23
CA GLY A 313 -14.95 -0.47 0.18
C GLY A 313 -14.04 0.64 0.71
N GLU A 314 -12.80 0.35 1.13
CA GLU A 314 -11.92 1.36 1.77
C GLU A 314 -11.58 2.54 0.85
N THR A 315 -11.33 2.30 -0.44
CA THR A 315 -11.01 3.37 -1.39
C THR A 315 -12.18 4.36 -1.58
N TYR A 316 -13.43 3.88 -1.47
CA TYR A 316 -14.63 4.73 -1.54
C TYR A 316 -14.68 5.72 -0.37
N PHE A 317 -14.48 5.22 0.86
CA PHE A 317 -14.58 6.05 2.07
C PHE A 317 -13.34 6.93 2.29
N ALA A 318 -12.15 6.51 1.85
CA ALA A 318 -10.94 7.30 1.98
C ALA A 318 -10.96 8.60 1.14
N LEU A 319 -11.68 8.62 0.02
CA LEU A 319 -11.68 9.72 -0.94
C LEU A 319 -12.99 10.54 -0.98
N THR A 320 -14.06 10.10 -0.31
CA THR A 320 -15.29 10.89 -0.14
C THR A 320 -15.22 11.88 1.04
N CYS A 321 -14.12 11.88 1.80
CA CYS A 321 -13.86 12.81 2.90
C CYS A 321 -13.09 14.08 2.49
N ILE A 322 -13.01 14.41 1.20
CA ILE A 322 -12.45 15.69 0.69
C ILE A 322 -13.51 16.46 -0.08
#